data_AF-A0A368XDW2-F1
#
_entry.id   AF-A0A368XDW2-F1
#
_cell.length_a   1.000
_cell.length_b   1.000
_cell.length_c   1.000
_cell.angle_alpha   90.00
_cell.angle_beta   90.00
_cell.angle_gamma   90.00
#
_symmetry.space_group_name_H-M   'P 1'
#
loop_
_entity.id
_entity.type
_entity.pdbx_description
1 polymer ?
#
loop_
_entity_poly.entity_id
_entity_poly.type
_entity_poly.pdbx_seq_one_letter_code
_entity_poly.pdbx_strand_id
1 'polypeptide(L)'
;MNKTVSFKESRIIGTSLLLFGMGFLMSVVPDISTPLILFNFVLAAIATVLFYVFWKKYRHQSKRYFSLLSYVMIIETGIFASIPLLRVYDSGFVFWFGIVMLITMVLLPYLFAKEIAFGIQKPAKSKLGKIYLIFALLIIGFGSSVYTVSLSTSDPDANVIAIFAFLCALLLFFIAPVFLIKQENMDEIVNE
;
A
#
# COMPACT_ATOMS: atom_id res chain seq x y z
N MET A 1 -1.67 -8.74 -26.54
CA MET A 1 -2.86 -9.59 -26.69
C MET A 1 -3.57 -9.76 -25.35
N ASN A 2 -4.82 -9.34 -25.27
CA ASN A 2 -5.69 -9.67 -24.14
C ASN A 2 -6.10 -11.15 -24.23
N LYS A 3 -5.96 -11.88 -23.13
CA LYS A 3 -6.40 -13.28 -23.03
C LYS A 3 -7.58 -13.36 -22.07
N THR A 4 -8.50 -14.29 -22.32
CA THR A 4 -9.57 -14.58 -21.36
C THR A 4 -8.98 -15.30 -20.16
N VAL A 5 -9.21 -14.78 -18.95
CA VAL A 5 -8.70 -15.33 -17.69
C VAL A 5 -9.72 -16.30 -17.13
N SER A 6 -9.35 -17.59 -17.03
CA SER A 6 -10.17 -18.59 -16.34
C SER A 6 -10.18 -18.35 -14.82
N PHE A 7 -11.15 -18.92 -14.10
CA PHE A 7 -11.20 -18.75 -12.64
C PHE A 7 -9.95 -19.31 -11.94
N LYS A 8 -9.40 -20.42 -12.42
CA LYS A 8 -8.18 -21.01 -11.87
C LYS A 8 -6.95 -20.09 -12.04
N GLU A 9 -6.87 -19.40 -13.17
CA GLU A 9 -5.79 -18.44 -13.47
C GLU A 9 -6.00 -17.07 -12.84
N SER A 10 -7.19 -16.78 -12.31
CA SER A 10 -7.54 -15.49 -11.71
C SER A 10 -6.72 -15.18 -10.45
N ARG A 11 -6.17 -16.21 -9.78
CA ARG A 11 -5.42 -16.14 -8.52
C ARG A 11 -6.20 -15.60 -7.32
N ILE A 12 -7.51 -15.37 -7.44
CA ILE A 12 -8.37 -14.80 -6.37
C ILE A 12 -8.18 -15.52 -5.05
N ILE A 13 -8.25 -16.86 -5.04
CA ILE A 13 -8.14 -17.66 -3.82
C ILE A 13 -6.76 -17.47 -3.17
N GLY A 14 -5.69 -17.58 -3.96
CA GLY A 14 -4.33 -17.45 -3.46
C GLY A 14 -4.04 -16.07 -2.89
N THR A 15 -4.47 -15.01 -3.58
CA THR A 15 -4.27 -13.63 -3.09
C THR A 15 -5.15 -13.32 -1.88
N SER A 16 -6.38 -13.84 -1.83
CA SER A 16 -7.24 -13.66 -0.66
C SER A 16 -6.64 -14.33 0.57
N LEU A 17 -6.19 -15.59 0.46
CA LEU A 17 -5.52 -16.30 1.56
C LEU A 17 -4.28 -15.56 2.06
N LEU A 18 -3.49 -15.00 1.15
CA LEU A 18 -2.32 -14.19 1.52
C LEU A 18 -2.74 -12.95 2.31
N LEU A 19 -3.80 -12.25 1.91
CA LEU A 19 -4.30 -11.08 2.63
C LEU A 19 -4.83 -11.42 4.02
N PHE A 20 -5.59 -12.53 4.16
CA PHE A 20 -6.00 -13.02 5.48
C PHE A 20 -4.79 -13.35 6.36
N GLY A 21 -3.77 -14.02 5.81
CA GLY A 21 -2.53 -14.33 6.53
C GLY A 21 -1.78 -13.08 6.97
N MET A 22 -1.60 -12.11 6.07
CA MET A 22 -0.93 -10.84 6.38
C MET A 22 -1.72 -10.02 7.40
N GLY A 23 -3.05 -9.94 7.26
CA GLY A 23 -3.93 -9.26 8.19
C GLY A 23 -3.85 -9.87 9.59
N PHE A 24 -3.76 -11.20 9.70
CA PHE A 24 -3.52 -11.88 10.98
C PHE A 24 -2.16 -11.51 11.57
N LEU A 25 -1.07 -11.65 10.80
CA LEU A 25 0.30 -11.38 11.26
C LEU A 25 0.48 -9.93 11.74
N MET A 26 -0.09 -8.95 11.03
CA MET A 26 0.01 -7.55 11.44
C MET A 26 -0.89 -7.20 12.64
N SER A 27 -1.89 -8.03 12.96
CA SER A 27 -2.74 -7.83 14.14
C SER A 27 -2.12 -8.37 15.43
N VAL A 28 -1.07 -9.19 15.33
CA VAL A 28 -0.37 -9.74 16.51
C VAL A 28 0.79 -8.87 16.97
N VAL A 29 1.13 -7.79 16.23
CA VAL A 29 2.18 -6.85 16.59
C VAL A 29 1.56 -5.54 17.13
N PRO A 30 2.02 -4.99 18.27
CA PRO A 30 2.98 -5.59 19.23
C PRO A 30 2.39 -6.77 20.00
N ASP A 31 1.10 -6.70 20.35
CA ASP A 31 0.36 -7.75 21.07
C ASP A 31 -0.87 -8.20 20.30
N ILE A 32 -1.36 -9.42 20.57
CA ILE A 32 -2.59 -9.91 19.95
C ILE A 32 -3.79 -9.01 20.24
N SER A 33 -4.51 -8.62 19.18
CA SER A 33 -5.73 -7.82 19.28
C SER A 33 -6.84 -8.45 18.45
N THR A 34 -7.80 -9.10 19.13
CA THR A 34 -8.97 -9.70 18.48
C THR A 34 -9.79 -8.69 17.67
N PRO A 35 -10.02 -7.44 18.14
CA PRO A 35 -10.70 -6.43 17.33
C PRO A 35 -9.97 -6.13 16.01
N LEU A 36 -8.64 -6.10 16.03
CA LEU A 36 -7.84 -5.85 14.82
C LEU A 36 -7.79 -7.04 13.88
N ILE A 37 -7.73 -8.27 14.40
CA ILE A 37 -7.88 -9.48 13.58
C ILE A 37 -9.21 -9.45 12.83
N LEU A 38 -10.30 -9.14 13.54
CA LEU A 38 -11.63 -9.04 12.92
C LEU A 38 -11.68 -7.94 11.87
N PHE A 39 -11.16 -6.75 12.19
CA PHE A 39 -11.09 -5.63 11.26
C PHE A 39 -10.31 -5.98 9.98
N ASN A 40 -9.13 -6.58 10.12
CA ASN A 40 -8.30 -6.98 8.98
C ASN A 40 -8.93 -8.12 8.17
N PHE A 41 -9.67 -9.02 8.81
CA PHE A 41 -10.43 -10.07 8.11
C PHE A 41 -11.61 -9.50 7.33
N VAL A 42 -12.28 -8.48 7.87
CA VAL A 42 -13.35 -7.76 7.15
C VAL A 42 -12.76 -7.05 5.93
N LEU A 43 -11.61 -6.40 6.05
CA LEU A 43 -10.91 -5.79 4.91
C LEU A 43 -10.55 -6.86 3.85
N ALA A 44 -9.97 -7.99 4.25
CA ALA A 44 -9.59 -9.07 3.35
C ALA A 44 -10.80 -9.68 2.65
N ALA A 45 -11.93 -9.78 3.35
CA ALA A 45 -13.20 -10.21 2.75
C ALA A 45 -13.70 -9.20 1.70
N ILE A 46 -13.65 -7.89 1.99
CA ILE A 46 -14.02 -6.84 1.02
C ILE A 46 -13.13 -6.93 -0.22
N ALA A 47 -11.82 -7.09 -0.06
CA ALA A 47 -10.90 -7.24 -1.19
C ALA A 47 -11.16 -8.52 -2.00
N THR A 48 -11.48 -9.63 -1.34
CA THR A 48 -11.89 -10.88 -1.99
C THR A 48 -13.12 -10.65 -2.88
N VAL A 49 -14.11 -9.92 -2.38
CA VAL A 49 -15.31 -9.54 -3.15
C VAL A 49 -14.92 -8.66 -4.34
N LEU A 50 -14.05 -7.66 -4.15
CA LEU A 50 -13.57 -6.81 -5.24
C LEU A 50 -12.84 -7.61 -6.32
N PHE A 51 -11.98 -8.57 -5.94
CA PHE A 51 -11.30 -9.44 -6.91
C PHE A 51 -12.29 -10.23 -7.75
N TYR A 52 -13.32 -10.79 -7.13
CA TYR A 52 -14.38 -11.49 -7.84
C TYR A 52 -15.15 -10.57 -8.79
N VAL A 53 -15.51 -9.36 -8.34
CA VAL A 53 -16.19 -8.34 -9.18
C VAL A 53 -15.32 -7.96 -10.37
N PHE A 54 -14.02 -7.71 -10.17
CA PHE A 54 -13.08 -7.38 -11.24
C PHE A 54 -12.90 -8.52 -12.22
N TRP A 55 -12.82 -9.77 -11.74
CA TRP A 55 -12.76 -10.93 -12.61
C TRP A 55 -14.01 -11.03 -13.47
N LYS A 56 -15.21 -10.91 -12.88
CA LYS A 56 -16.47 -10.97 -13.64
C LYS A 56 -16.56 -9.87 -14.70
N LYS A 57 -16.10 -8.66 -14.38
CA LYS A 57 -16.17 -7.49 -15.28
C LYS A 57 -15.06 -7.46 -16.35
N TYR A 58 -13.84 -7.88 -16.00
CA TYR A 58 -12.64 -7.72 -16.84
C TYR A 58 -11.97 -9.04 -17.24
N ARG A 59 -12.64 -10.19 -17.11
CA ARG A 59 -12.11 -11.52 -17.50
C ARG A 59 -11.54 -11.57 -18.92
N HIS A 60 -12.04 -10.77 -19.85
CA HIS A 60 -11.56 -10.73 -21.24
C HIS A 60 -10.41 -9.74 -21.46
N GLN A 61 -10.06 -8.95 -20.44
CA GLN A 61 -8.99 -7.95 -20.46
C GLN A 61 -7.96 -8.31 -19.38
N SER A 62 -7.24 -9.42 -19.58
CA SER A 62 -6.32 -10.00 -18.59
C SER A 62 -5.41 -8.98 -17.92
N LYS A 63 -4.79 -8.10 -18.70
CA LYS A 63 -3.86 -7.10 -18.15
C LYS A 63 -4.56 -6.08 -17.24
N ARG A 64 -5.76 -5.60 -17.61
CA ARG A 64 -6.55 -4.68 -16.77
C ARG A 64 -7.04 -5.38 -15.50
N TYR A 65 -7.47 -6.64 -15.61
CA TYR A 65 -7.86 -7.46 -14.48
C TYR A 65 -6.72 -7.59 -13.46
N PHE A 66 -5.53 -8.03 -13.89
CA PHE A 66 -4.39 -8.20 -12.99
C PHE A 66 -3.89 -6.87 -12.42
N SER A 67 -3.96 -5.77 -13.18
CA SER A 67 -3.62 -4.44 -12.67
C SER A 67 -4.53 -4.03 -11.50
N LEU A 68 -5.86 -4.20 -11.64
CA LEU A 68 -6.81 -3.87 -10.58
C LEU A 68 -6.69 -4.80 -9.36
N LEU A 69 -6.41 -6.08 -9.60
CA LEU A 69 -6.13 -7.03 -8.53
C LEU A 69 -4.87 -6.63 -7.74
N SER A 70 -3.77 -6.31 -8.43
CA SER A 70 -2.55 -5.83 -7.79
C SER A 70 -2.76 -4.51 -7.06
N TYR A 71 -3.56 -3.59 -7.61
CA TYR A 71 -3.91 -2.33 -6.95
C TYR A 71 -4.53 -2.56 -5.57
N VAL A 72 -5.59 -3.37 -5.49
CA VAL A 72 -6.28 -3.66 -4.22
C VAL A 72 -5.33 -4.39 -3.26
N MET A 73 -4.56 -5.36 -3.75
CA MET A 73 -3.59 -6.08 -2.93
C MET A 73 -2.52 -5.17 -2.31
N ILE A 74 -1.98 -4.22 -3.09
CA ILE A 74 -0.95 -3.28 -2.62
C ILE A 74 -1.53 -2.30 -1.59
N ILE A 75 -2.70 -1.73 -1.87
CA ILE A 75 -3.38 -0.81 -0.92
C ILE A 75 -3.63 -1.52 0.40
N GLU A 76 -4.20 -2.71 0.35
CA GLU A 76 -4.57 -3.43 1.57
C GLU A 76 -3.35 -3.93 2.35
N THR A 77 -2.32 -4.42 1.66
CA THR A 77 -1.05 -4.76 2.31
C THR A 77 -0.43 -3.53 2.97
N GLY A 78 -0.51 -2.35 2.32
CA GLY A 78 -0.08 -1.09 2.92
C GLY A 78 -0.87 -0.75 4.18
N ILE A 79 -2.20 -0.93 4.17
CA ILE A 79 -3.05 -0.72 5.35
C ILE A 79 -2.59 -1.64 6.48
N PHE A 80 -2.47 -2.95 6.24
CA PHE A 80 -2.04 -3.91 7.25
C PHE A 80 -0.66 -3.57 7.81
N ALA A 81 0.30 -3.25 6.95
CA ALA A 81 1.66 -2.92 7.36
C ALA A 81 1.77 -1.59 8.13
N SER A 82 0.78 -0.70 8.01
CA SER A 82 0.73 0.55 8.79
C SER A 82 0.22 0.38 10.22
N ILE A 83 -0.58 -0.66 10.49
CA ILE A 83 -1.26 -0.88 11.77
C ILE A 83 -0.27 -1.01 12.95
N PRO A 84 0.82 -1.81 12.87
CA PRO A 84 1.73 -1.97 14.01
C PRO A 84 2.28 -0.64 14.55
N LEU A 85 2.65 0.29 13.68
CA LEU A 85 3.15 1.60 14.09
C LEU A 85 2.07 2.43 14.78
N LEU A 86 0.87 2.46 14.22
CA LEU A 86 -0.26 3.18 14.83
C LEU A 86 -0.60 2.66 16.22
N ARG A 87 -0.33 1.38 16.50
CA ARG A 87 -0.51 0.78 17.83
C ARG A 87 0.63 1.10 18.79
N VAL A 88 1.87 0.99 18.34
CA VAL A 88 3.05 1.25 19.20
C VAL A 88 3.03 2.69 19.72
N TYR A 89 2.57 3.64 18.91
CA TYR A 89 2.55 5.06 19.25
C TYR A 89 1.16 5.60 19.60
N ASP A 90 0.21 4.72 19.93
CA ASP A 90 -1.21 5.05 20.11
C ASP A 90 -1.42 6.38 20.86
N SER A 91 -2.28 7.23 20.30
CA SER A 91 -2.69 8.53 20.86
C SER A 91 -1.58 9.58 21.07
N GLY A 92 -0.33 9.28 20.71
CA GLY A 92 0.81 10.19 20.79
C GLY A 92 0.98 11.10 19.57
N PHE A 93 1.93 12.05 19.64
CA PHE A 93 2.25 12.93 18.50
C PHE A 93 2.68 12.14 17.24
N VAL A 94 3.47 11.08 17.43
CA VAL A 94 3.93 10.20 16.34
C VAL A 94 2.76 9.50 15.63
N PHE A 95 1.71 9.13 16.36
CA PHE A 95 0.48 8.56 15.77
C PHE A 95 -0.18 9.54 14.81
N TRP A 96 -0.44 10.78 15.25
CA TRP A 96 -1.08 11.79 14.42
C TRP A 96 -0.24 12.17 13.20
N PHE A 97 1.08 12.30 13.38
CA PHE A 97 1.99 12.51 12.25
C PHE A 97 1.93 11.32 11.27
N GLY A 98 1.93 10.09 11.78
CA GLY A 98 1.77 8.87 10.99
C GLY A 98 0.48 8.87 10.16
N ILE A 99 -0.65 9.26 10.75
CA ILE A 99 -1.94 9.39 10.04
C ILE A 99 -1.85 10.44 8.91
N VAL A 100 -1.30 11.62 9.18
CA VAL A 100 -1.12 12.66 8.15
C VAL A 100 -0.23 12.15 7.02
N MET A 101 0.84 11.42 7.36
CA MET A 101 1.76 10.83 6.39
C MET A 101 1.04 9.77 5.52
N LEU A 102 0.24 8.89 6.12
CA LEU A 102 -0.57 7.90 5.40
C LEU A 102 -1.56 8.56 4.45
N ILE A 103 -2.33 9.54 4.92
CA ILE A 103 -3.28 10.29 4.08
C ILE A 103 -2.56 10.93 2.90
N THR A 104 -1.42 11.57 3.15
CA THR A 104 -0.62 12.23 2.12
C THR A 104 -0.08 11.23 1.10
N MET A 105 0.36 10.06 1.56
CA MET A 105 0.93 8.98 0.74
C MET A 105 -0.13 8.18 -0.03
N VAL A 106 -1.39 8.26 0.34
CA VAL A 106 -2.51 7.76 -0.47
C VAL A 106 -2.94 8.81 -1.49
N LEU A 107 -3.10 10.06 -1.06
CA LEU A 107 -3.67 11.13 -1.90
C LEU A 107 -2.70 11.67 -2.95
N LEU A 108 -1.47 12.05 -2.59
CA LEU A 108 -0.53 12.64 -3.55
C LEU A 108 -0.21 11.67 -4.70
N PRO A 109 0.10 10.38 -4.44
CA PRO A 109 0.38 9.46 -5.54
C PRO A 109 -0.82 9.24 -6.45
N TYR A 110 -2.04 9.34 -5.91
CA TYR A 110 -3.25 9.25 -6.71
C TYR A 110 -3.42 10.47 -7.63
N LEU A 111 -3.17 11.68 -7.11
CA LEU A 111 -3.24 12.92 -7.88
C LEU A 111 -2.16 13.01 -8.97
N PHE A 112 -0.97 12.48 -8.70
CA PHE A 112 0.19 12.52 -9.60
C PHE A 112 0.49 11.17 -10.25
N ALA A 113 -0.52 10.31 -10.41
CA ALA A 113 -0.33 8.93 -10.87
C ALA A 113 0.37 8.87 -12.24
N LYS A 114 0.04 9.79 -13.16
CA LYS A 114 0.64 9.84 -14.51
C LYS A 114 2.11 10.23 -14.47
N GLU A 115 2.46 11.25 -13.68
CA GLU A 115 3.83 11.73 -13.49
C GLU A 115 4.70 10.66 -12.82
N ILE A 116 4.13 9.93 -11.86
CA ILE A 116 4.77 8.78 -11.20
C ILE A 116 4.99 7.65 -12.21
N ALA A 117 3.99 7.29 -13.00
CA ALA A 117 4.14 6.28 -14.04
C ALA A 117 5.18 6.67 -15.10
N PHE A 118 5.18 7.93 -15.55
CA PHE A 118 6.19 8.46 -16.45
C PHE A 118 7.59 8.38 -15.84
N GLY A 119 7.76 8.77 -14.58
CA GLY A 119 9.08 8.72 -13.95
C GLY A 119 9.59 7.32 -13.62
N ILE A 120 8.70 6.35 -13.38
CA ILE A 120 9.09 4.93 -13.26
C ILE A 120 9.59 4.39 -14.60
N GLN A 121 8.98 4.79 -15.71
CA GLN A 121 9.37 4.32 -17.04
C GLN A 121 10.56 5.08 -17.63
N LYS A 122 10.65 6.39 -17.39
CA LYS A 122 11.68 7.30 -17.91
C LYS A 122 12.33 8.12 -16.79
N PRO A 123 13.06 7.48 -15.87
CA PRO A 123 13.61 8.13 -14.68
C PRO A 123 14.53 9.32 -15.01
N ALA A 124 15.31 9.24 -16.09
CA ALA A 124 16.25 10.29 -16.51
C ALA A 124 15.57 11.56 -17.07
N LYS A 125 14.29 11.52 -17.45
CA LYS A 125 13.55 12.65 -18.05
C LYS A 125 12.46 13.21 -17.15
N SER A 126 12.23 12.63 -15.98
CA SER A 126 11.05 12.96 -15.17
C SER A 126 11.25 14.20 -14.30
N LYS A 127 10.18 14.99 -14.14
CA LYS A 127 10.08 16.09 -13.17
C LYS A 127 9.61 15.61 -11.79
N LEU A 128 9.89 14.35 -11.42
CA LEU A 128 9.49 13.79 -10.11
C LEU A 128 10.19 14.45 -8.91
N GLY A 129 11.20 15.29 -9.13
CA GLY A 129 11.97 15.93 -8.06
C GLY A 129 11.11 16.62 -6.98
N LYS A 130 9.97 17.23 -7.35
CA LYS A 130 9.07 17.87 -6.36
C LYS A 130 8.36 16.86 -5.45
N ILE A 131 7.93 15.73 -6.01
CA ILE A 131 7.25 14.65 -5.27
C ILE A 131 8.26 13.96 -4.35
N TYR A 132 9.47 13.68 -4.86
CA TYR A 132 10.56 13.13 -4.04
C TYR A 132 10.98 14.05 -2.90
N LEU A 133 11.00 15.37 -3.11
CA LEU A 133 11.34 16.34 -2.08
C LEU A 133 10.30 16.36 -0.95
N ILE A 134 9.00 16.32 -1.29
CA ILE A 134 7.93 16.23 -0.28
C ILE A 134 8.06 14.93 0.51
N PHE A 135 8.32 13.80 -0.15
CA PHE A 135 8.50 12.52 0.54
C PHE A 135 9.77 12.47 1.39
N ALA A 136 10.89 13.02 0.91
CA ALA A 136 12.11 13.10 1.68
C ALA A 136 11.91 13.91 2.96
N LEU A 137 11.25 15.08 2.88
CA LEU A 137 10.92 15.88 4.05
C LEU A 137 10.00 15.15 5.02
N LEU A 138 8.96 14.46 4.53
CA LEU A 138 8.06 13.68 5.36
C LEU A 138 8.79 12.51 6.05
N ILE A 139 9.64 11.78 5.33
CA ILE A 139 10.40 10.64 5.86
C ILE A 139 11.41 11.12 6.90
N ILE A 140 12.13 12.22 6.65
CA ILE A 140 13.09 12.79 7.60
C ILE A 140 12.36 13.29 8.86
N GLY A 141 11.28 14.07 8.69
CA GLY A 141 10.51 14.59 9.82
C GLY A 141 9.88 13.47 10.66
N PHE A 142 9.29 12.48 10.00
CA PHE A 142 8.75 11.30 10.66
C PHE A 142 9.85 10.50 11.37
N GLY A 143 10.96 10.22 10.68
CA GLY A 143 12.10 9.47 11.23
C GLY A 143 12.70 10.13 12.46
N SER A 144 12.82 11.46 12.47
CA SER A 144 13.25 12.21 13.66
C SER A 144 12.27 12.05 14.83
N SER A 145 10.97 12.15 14.58
CA SER A 145 9.95 11.99 15.64
C SER A 145 9.95 10.57 16.23
N VAL A 146 10.09 9.56 15.38
CA VAL A 146 10.19 8.15 15.75
C VAL A 146 11.45 7.90 16.57
N TYR A 147 12.60 8.43 16.14
CA TYR A 147 13.88 8.27 16.85
C TYR A 147 13.83 8.86 18.26
N THR A 148 13.23 10.05 18.44
CA THR A 148 13.13 10.67 19.77
C THR A 148 12.29 9.83 20.73
N VAL A 149 11.20 9.23 20.26
CA VAL A 149 10.31 8.41 21.12
C VAL A 149 10.82 6.97 21.25
N SER A 150 11.58 6.45 20.28
CA SER A 150 12.17 5.12 20.39
C SER A 150 13.25 5.03 21.48
N LEU A 151 13.91 6.14 21.81
CA LEU A 151 14.86 6.22 22.91
C LEU A 151 14.23 5.99 24.29
N SER A 152 12.90 6.09 24.41
CA SER A 152 12.16 5.90 25.65
C SER A 152 11.22 4.69 25.61
N THR A 153 11.29 3.82 24.58
CA THR A 153 10.41 2.65 24.47
C THR A 153 10.84 1.50 25.39
N SER A 154 9.87 0.78 25.94
CA SER A 154 10.07 -0.44 26.74
C SER A 154 10.18 -1.71 25.89
N ASP A 155 9.73 -1.68 24.63
CA ASP A 155 9.83 -2.80 23.68
C ASP A 155 10.53 -2.33 22.39
N PRO A 156 11.87 -2.51 22.31
CA PRO A 156 12.65 -2.10 21.15
C PRO A 156 12.34 -2.92 19.90
N ASP A 157 12.05 -4.22 20.05
CA ASP A 157 11.90 -5.15 18.94
C ASP A 157 10.59 -4.90 18.18
N ALA A 158 9.48 -4.78 18.92
CA ALA A 158 8.19 -4.44 18.33
C ALA A 158 8.23 -3.07 17.63
N ASN A 159 8.99 -2.12 18.17
CA ASN A 159 9.15 -0.81 17.57
C ASN A 159 9.91 -0.86 16.23
N VAL A 160 11.01 -1.62 16.15
CA VAL A 160 11.76 -1.80 14.89
C VAL A 160 10.88 -2.43 13.81
N ILE A 161 10.13 -3.48 14.15
CA ILE A 161 9.20 -4.14 13.22
C ILE A 161 8.13 -3.15 12.75
N ALA A 162 7.56 -2.37 13.67
CA ALA A 162 6.52 -1.40 13.35
C ALA A 162 7.01 -0.29 12.42
N ILE A 163 8.20 0.25 12.66
CA ILE A 163 8.82 1.26 11.79
C ILE A 163 9.09 0.69 10.40
N PHE A 164 9.68 -0.50 10.33
CA PHE A 164 9.98 -1.14 9.05
C PHE A 164 8.70 -1.43 8.24
N ALA A 165 7.69 -2.02 8.88
CA ALA A 165 6.41 -2.29 8.26
C ALA A 165 5.74 -1.00 7.77
N PHE A 166 5.81 0.08 8.54
CA PHE A 166 5.28 1.37 8.14
C PHE A 166 6.02 1.94 6.92
N LEU A 167 7.35 1.92 6.89
CA LEU A 167 8.11 2.36 5.71
C LEU A 167 7.73 1.55 4.46
N CYS A 168 7.55 0.24 4.60
CA CYS A 168 7.02 -0.60 3.52
C CYS A 168 5.61 -0.15 3.10
N ALA A 169 4.72 0.17 4.04
CA ALA A 169 3.38 0.69 3.74
C ALA A 169 3.43 1.96 2.90
N LEU A 170 4.31 2.92 3.24
CA LEU A 170 4.48 4.16 2.49
C LEU A 170 4.91 3.91 1.05
N LEU A 171 5.86 3.01 0.84
CA LEU A 171 6.30 2.61 -0.50
C LEU A 171 5.18 1.96 -1.30
N LEU A 172 4.38 1.10 -0.66
CA LEU A 172 3.22 0.45 -1.28
C LEU A 172 2.17 1.48 -1.72
N PHE A 173 1.83 2.44 -0.86
CA PHE A 173 0.89 3.50 -1.21
C PHE A 173 1.42 4.41 -2.33
N PHE A 174 2.72 4.67 -2.36
CA PHE A 174 3.34 5.44 -3.43
C PHE A 174 3.20 4.77 -4.81
N ILE A 175 3.40 3.45 -4.89
CA ILE A 175 3.34 2.73 -6.17
C ILE A 175 1.91 2.36 -6.58
N ALA A 176 0.97 2.25 -5.64
CA ALA A 176 -0.36 1.73 -5.90
C ALA A 176 -1.09 2.42 -7.07
N PRO A 177 -1.09 3.77 -7.21
CA PRO A 177 -1.88 4.43 -8.24
C PRO A 177 -1.44 4.15 -9.68
N VAL A 178 -0.20 3.71 -9.88
CA VAL A 178 0.29 3.28 -11.21
C VAL A 178 -0.56 2.15 -11.77
N PHE A 179 -1.07 1.27 -10.90
CA PHE A 179 -1.92 0.15 -11.26
C PHE A 179 -3.36 0.55 -11.65
N LEU A 180 -3.78 1.78 -11.35
CA LEU A 180 -5.07 2.31 -11.78
C LEU A 180 -5.06 2.84 -13.21
N ILE A 181 -3.87 3.17 -13.75
CA ILE A 181 -3.73 3.71 -15.10
C ILE A 181 -4.12 2.63 -16.12
N LYS A 182 -4.99 3.01 -17.05
CA LYS A 182 -5.37 2.12 -18.15
C LYS A 182 -4.21 1.98 -19.13
N GLN A 183 -4.20 0.86 -19.85
CA GLN A 183 -3.09 0.54 -20.74
C GLN A 183 -2.94 1.52 -21.90
N GLU A 184 -4.07 1.97 -22.46
CA GLU A 184 -4.11 3.00 -23.51
C GLU A 184 -3.30 4.24 -23.10
N ASN A 185 -3.56 4.76 -21.90
CA ASN A 185 -2.83 5.91 -21.36
C ASN A 185 -1.38 5.57 -20.98
N MET A 186 -1.08 4.31 -20.66
CA MET A 186 0.27 3.89 -20.34
C MET A 186 1.16 3.83 -21.58
N ASP A 187 0.61 3.36 -22.71
CA ASP A 187 1.33 3.30 -23.98
C ASP A 187 1.61 4.73 -24.51
N GLU A 188 0.72 5.70 -24.27
CA GLU A 188 0.98 7.13 -24.54
C GLU A 188 2.20 7.64 -23.74
N ILE A 189 2.24 7.36 -22.43
CA ILE A 189 3.34 7.75 -21.53
C ILE A 189 4.68 7.12 -21.96
N VAL A 190 4.67 5.87 -22.44
CA VAL A 190 5.89 5.20 -22.94
C VAL A 190 6.39 5.85 -24.23
N ASN A 191 5.50 6.31 -25.09
CA ASN A 191 5.83 6.78 -26.43
C ASN A 191 6.12 8.29 -26.54
N GLU A 192 5.84 9.08 -25.49
CA GLU A 192 6.26 10.50 -25.33
C GLU A 192 7.75 10.66 -24.96
#